data_AF-A0A2E7J7H2-F1
#
_entry.id   AF-A0A2E7J7H2-F1
#
_cell.length_a   1.000
_cell.length_b   1.000
_cell.length_c   1.000
_cell.angle_alpha   90.00
_cell.angle_beta   90.00
_cell.angle_gamma   90.00
#
_symmetry.space_group_name_H-M   'P 1'
#
loop_
_entity.id
_entity.type
_entity.pdbx_description
1 polymer ?
#
loop_
_entity_poly.entity_id
_entity_poly.type
_entity_poly.pdbx_seq_one_letter_code
_entity_poly.pdbx_strand_id
1 'polypeptide(L)'
;IESGAHSYASHERTYGSLTKWSKDDAGNLVGSIELPMAVGLVGGAVRVHPAAQANVALLGVESADELAKVMAASGLAQNLGALRALATVGIQAGHMKLHVRNMAVTAGAEGEEVDRVASMLRERGGRITQASVIEALEEIRSE
;
A
#
# COMPACT_ATOMS: atom_id res chain seq x y z
N ILE A 1 22.53 1.00 1.89
CA ILE A 1 21.41 0.05 1.85
C ILE A 1 20.69 0.16 0.51
N GLU A 2 20.06 1.30 0.20
CA GLU A 2 19.29 1.52 -1.04
C GLU A 2 20.01 1.12 -2.33
N SER A 3 21.24 1.61 -2.55
CA SER A 3 22.01 1.28 -3.75
C SER A 3 22.25 -0.23 -3.89
N GLY A 4 22.52 -0.93 -2.80
CA GLY A 4 22.70 -2.38 -2.78
C GLY A 4 21.40 -3.13 -3.07
N ALA A 5 20.29 -2.70 -2.45
CA ALA A 5 18.97 -3.28 -2.68
C ALA A 5 18.53 -3.15 -4.14
N HIS A 6 18.61 -1.95 -4.73
CA HIS A 6 18.19 -1.72 -6.12
C HIS A 6 19.16 -2.30 -7.15
N SER A 7 20.46 -2.38 -6.85
CA SER A 7 21.41 -3.10 -7.71
C SER A 7 21.13 -4.60 -7.69
N TYR A 8 20.80 -5.17 -6.53
CA TYR A 8 20.41 -6.57 -6.42
C TYR A 8 19.09 -6.83 -7.16
N ALA A 9 18.10 -5.94 -7.02
CA ALA A 9 16.84 -6.05 -7.75
C ALA A 9 16.99 -6.09 -9.29
N SER A 10 18.15 -5.71 -9.83
CA SER A 10 18.46 -5.73 -11.27
C SER A 10 19.59 -6.69 -11.66
N HIS A 11 20.05 -7.56 -10.75
CA HIS A 11 21.22 -8.43 -10.99
C HIS A 11 21.01 -9.43 -12.15
N GLU A 12 19.77 -9.80 -12.46
CA GLU A 12 19.40 -10.66 -13.60
C GLU A 12 19.21 -9.88 -14.90
N ARG A 13 19.79 -8.68 -15.01
CA ARG A 13 19.67 -7.76 -16.16
C ARG A 13 18.25 -7.23 -16.42
N THR A 14 17.31 -7.52 -15.53
CA THR A 14 15.95 -6.98 -15.52
C THR A 14 15.63 -6.55 -14.11
N TYR A 15 15.10 -5.33 -13.94
CA TYR A 15 14.67 -4.85 -12.65
C TYR A 15 13.38 -5.58 -12.21
N GLY A 16 13.42 -6.24 -11.05
CA GLY A 16 12.34 -7.06 -10.54
C GLY A 16 12.00 -6.78 -9.07
N SER A 17 11.13 -7.64 -8.52
CA SER A 17 10.75 -7.58 -7.10
C SER A 17 11.83 -8.21 -6.21
N LEU A 18 12.15 -7.56 -5.09
CA LEU A 18 12.97 -8.13 -4.02
C LEU A 18 12.21 -9.14 -3.14
N THR A 19 10.88 -9.15 -3.23
CA THR A 19 10.01 -10.09 -2.51
C THR A 19 9.41 -11.13 -3.46
N LYS A 20 9.21 -12.34 -2.95
CA LYS A 20 8.44 -13.40 -3.61
C LYS A 20 7.25 -13.75 -2.72
N TRP A 21 6.08 -13.87 -3.34
CA TRP A 21 4.85 -14.30 -2.70
C TRP A 21 4.33 -15.54 -3.40
N SER A 22 3.95 -16.55 -2.62
CA SER A 22 3.44 -17.82 -3.13
C SER A 22 2.40 -18.39 -2.17
N LYS A 23 1.72 -19.45 -2.59
CA LYS A 23 0.79 -20.20 -1.75
C LYS A 23 1.39 -21.58 -1.48
N ASP A 24 1.42 -22.00 -0.22
CA ASP A 24 1.87 -23.35 0.14
C ASP A 24 0.77 -24.42 -0.09
N ASP A 25 1.11 -25.69 0.15
CA ASP A 25 0.21 -26.83 -0.02
C ASP A 25 -1.01 -26.79 0.91
N ALA A 26 -0.91 -26.09 2.05
CA ALA A 26 -2.01 -25.89 3.00
C ALA A 26 -2.87 -24.67 2.64
N GLY A 27 -2.50 -23.90 1.60
CA GLY A 27 -3.24 -22.73 1.16
C GLY A 27 -2.83 -21.42 1.84
N ASN A 28 -1.76 -21.42 2.65
CA ASN A 28 -1.28 -20.21 3.32
C ASN A 28 -0.48 -19.33 2.37
N LEU A 29 -0.56 -18.01 2.57
CA LEU A 29 0.27 -17.04 1.88
C LEU A 29 1.69 -17.04 2.48
N VAL A 30 2.69 -17.36 1.67
CA VAL A 30 4.11 -17.40 2.05
C VAL A 30 4.87 -16.29 1.34
N GLY A 31 5.51 -15.43 2.13
CA GLY A 31 6.36 -14.33 1.65
C GLY A 31 7.82 -14.56 1.99
N SER A 32 8.71 -14.25 1.06
CA SER A 32 10.16 -14.22 1.29
C SER A 32 10.76 -12.94 0.73
N ILE A 33 11.85 -12.48 1.35
CA ILE A 33 12.64 -11.34 0.88
C ILE A 33 14.13 -11.71 0.93
N GLU A 34 14.88 -11.29 -0.08
CA GLU A 34 16.34 -11.41 -0.10
C GLU A 34 16.94 -10.14 -0.68
N LEU A 35 17.88 -9.52 0.04
CA LEU A 35 18.53 -8.29 -0.38
C LEU A 35 19.84 -8.06 0.40
N PRO A 36 20.83 -7.35 -0.18
CA PRO A 36 22.02 -6.95 0.53
C PRO A 36 21.70 -5.98 1.68
N MET A 37 22.15 -6.30 2.89
CA MET A 37 21.90 -5.51 4.09
C MET A 37 23.21 -5.15 4.80
N ALA A 38 23.93 -4.17 4.25
CA ALA A 38 25.14 -3.64 4.86
C ALA A 38 24.80 -2.68 6.01
N VAL A 39 24.68 -3.23 7.22
CA VAL A 39 24.38 -2.51 8.47
C VAL A 39 25.42 -2.83 9.53
N GLY A 40 25.48 -2.01 10.58
CA GLY A 40 26.43 -2.19 11.68
C GLY A 40 25.89 -1.68 13.00
N LEU A 41 26.22 -2.38 14.08
CA LEU A 41 25.97 -1.95 15.46
C LEU A 41 27.15 -1.17 16.06
N VAL A 42 28.29 -1.16 15.37
CA VAL A 42 29.53 -0.52 15.82
C VAL A 42 29.94 0.55 14.82
N GLY A 43 30.01 1.79 15.29
CA GLY A 43 30.48 2.94 14.50
C GLY A 43 29.37 3.89 14.03
N GLY A 44 29.77 5.08 13.60
CA GLY A 44 28.87 6.11 13.08
C GLY A 44 27.83 6.61 14.09
N ALA A 45 26.68 7.05 13.56
CA ALA A 45 25.57 7.61 14.34
C ALA A 45 25.02 6.67 15.42
N VAL A 46 25.13 5.36 15.23
CA VAL A 46 24.62 4.34 16.17
C VAL A 46 25.31 4.42 17.53
N ARG A 47 26.58 4.86 17.60
CA ARG A 47 27.31 5.05 18.86
C ARG A 47 27.18 6.45 19.48
N VAL A 48 26.86 7.47 18.69
CA VAL A 48 26.91 8.86 19.15
C VAL A 48 25.52 9.47 19.36
N HIS A 49 24.50 8.96 18.66
CA HIS A 49 23.15 9.50 18.71
C HIS A 49 22.32 8.77 19.76
N PRO A 50 21.85 9.43 20.84
CA PRO A 50 21.13 8.77 21.93
C PRO A 50 19.88 8.01 21.46
N ALA A 51 19.12 8.57 20.52
CA ALA A 51 17.94 7.88 19.98
C ALA A 51 18.30 6.60 19.20
N ALA A 52 19.44 6.57 18.50
CA ALA A 52 19.86 5.37 17.78
C ALA A 52 20.26 4.25 18.76
N GLN A 53 20.95 4.60 19.84
CA GLN A 53 21.28 3.66 20.93
C GLN A 53 20.01 3.13 21.62
N ALA A 54 19.07 4.01 21.93
CA ALA A 54 17.80 3.63 22.54
C ALA A 54 17.00 2.67 21.65
N ASN A 55 16.95 2.92 20.34
CA ASN A 55 16.26 2.04 19.38
C ASN A 55 16.94 0.66 19.27
N VAL A 56 18.27 0.60 19.27
CA VAL A 56 19.00 -0.68 19.29
C VAL A 56 18.72 -1.45 20.58
N ALA A 57 18.74 -0.77 21.73
CA ALA A 57 18.42 -1.36 23.02
C ALA A 57 16.97 -1.87 23.10
N LEU A 58 16.01 -1.14 22.52
CA LEU A 58 14.61 -1.55 22.43
C LEU A 58 14.43 -2.80 21.54
N LEU A 59 15.17 -2.87 20.43
CA LEU A 59 15.15 -4.04 19.54
C LEU A 59 15.79 -5.28 20.18
N GLY A 60 16.73 -5.09 21.12
CA GLY A 60 17.42 -6.19 21.80
C GLY A 60 18.35 -7.00 20.90
N VAL A 61 18.77 -6.44 19.77
CA VAL A 61 19.69 -7.10 18.83
C VAL A 61 21.13 -6.99 19.31
N GLU A 62 21.87 -8.10 19.27
CA GLU A 62 23.25 -8.21 19.72
C GLU A 62 24.24 -8.20 18.56
N SER A 63 23.77 -8.45 17.33
CA SER A 63 24.61 -8.49 16.13
C SER A 63 24.06 -7.69 14.95
N ALA A 64 24.96 -7.26 14.06
CA ALA A 64 24.58 -6.60 12.80
C ALA A 64 23.74 -7.52 11.90
N ASP A 65 23.96 -8.83 11.98
CA ASP A 65 23.19 -9.84 11.26
C ASP A 65 21.74 -9.93 11.78
N GLU A 66 21.53 -9.87 13.10
CA GLU A 66 20.19 -9.77 13.68
C GLU A 66 19.48 -8.49 13.27
N LEU A 67 20.18 -7.34 13.34
CA LEU A 67 19.62 -6.08 12.85
C LEU A 67 19.22 -6.19 11.37
N ALA A 68 20.07 -6.80 10.54
CA ALA A 68 19.79 -7.01 9.13
C ALA A 68 18.52 -7.85 8.91
N LYS A 69 18.36 -8.93 9.67
CA LYS A 69 17.16 -9.80 9.63
C LYS A 69 15.91 -9.06 10.06
N VAL A 70 15.98 -8.26 11.13
CA VAL A 70 14.85 -7.42 11.58
C VAL A 70 14.45 -6.42 10.50
N MET A 71 15.42 -5.75 9.87
CA MET A 71 15.16 -4.79 8.79
C MET A 71 14.54 -5.47 7.56
N ALA A 72 15.05 -6.63 7.16
CA ALA A 72 14.49 -7.42 6.06
C ALA A 72 13.05 -7.86 6.35
N ALA A 73 12.79 -8.40 7.56
CA ALA A 73 11.46 -8.80 8.00
C ALA A 73 10.48 -7.60 8.05
N SER A 74 10.93 -6.44 8.53
CA SER A 74 10.15 -5.20 8.52
C SER A 74 9.80 -4.77 7.09
N GLY A 75 10.75 -4.85 6.15
CA GLY A 75 10.51 -4.60 4.73
C GLY A 75 9.49 -5.55 4.10
N LEU A 76 9.55 -6.84 4.43
CA LEU A 76 8.57 -7.84 3.97
C LEU A 76 7.17 -7.56 4.54
N ALA A 77 7.07 -7.19 5.82
CA ALA A 77 5.81 -6.81 6.46
C ALA A 77 5.21 -5.54 5.83
N GLN A 78 6.04 -4.54 5.54
CA GLN A 78 5.62 -3.33 4.83
C GLN A 78 5.12 -3.64 3.41
N ASN A 79 5.83 -4.54 2.69
CA ASN A 79 5.41 -4.99 1.36
C ASN A 79 4.07 -5.74 1.41
N LEU A 80 3.88 -6.65 2.37
CA LEU A 80 2.58 -7.33 2.58
C LEU A 80 1.46 -6.33 2.85
N GLY A 81 1.71 -5.36 3.73
CA GLY A 81 0.75 -4.30 4.05
C GLY A 81 0.34 -3.51 2.80
N ALA A 82 1.30 -3.12 1.97
CA ALA A 82 1.05 -2.42 0.71
C ALA A 82 0.24 -3.27 -0.28
N LEU A 83 0.64 -4.53 -0.51
CA LEU A 83 -0.07 -5.43 -1.43
C LEU A 83 -1.49 -5.71 -0.94
N ARG A 84 -1.68 -5.98 0.37
CA ARG A 84 -3.00 -6.17 0.97
C ARG A 84 -3.85 -4.92 0.81
N ALA A 85 -3.29 -3.74 1.06
CA ALA A 85 -4.04 -2.49 0.94
C ALA A 85 -4.49 -2.23 -0.51
N LEU A 86 -3.64 -2.54 -1.49
CA LEU A 86 -3.97 -2.41 -2.93
C LEU A 86 -4.95 -3.48 -3.42
N ALA A 87 -4.84 -4.71 -2.91
CA ALA A 87 -5.68 -5.85 -3.31
C ALA A 87 -7.03 -5.90 -2.58
N THR A 88 -7.20 -5.19 -1.47
CA THR A 88 -8.45 -5.20 -0.69
C THR A 88 -9.35 -4.01 -1.00
N VAL A 89 -10.65 -4.27 -0.86
CA VAL A 89 -11.72 -3.32 -1.21
C VAL A 89 -11.69 -2.04 -0.36
N GLY A 90 -11.02 -2.01 0.79
CA GLY A 90 -11.03 -0.85 1.69
C GLY A 90 -10.55 0.46 1.02
N ILE A 91 -9.39 0.42 0.34
CA ILE A 91 -8.88 1.57 -0.42
C ILE A 91 -9.73 1.81 -1.67
N GLN A 92 -10.12 0.73 -2.36
CA GLN A 92 -10.96 0.82 -3.55
C GLN A 92 -12.32 1.46 -3.27
N ALA A 93 -12.96 1.18 -2.14
CA ALA A 93 -14.26 1.74 -1.77
C ALA A 93 -14.18 3.24 -1.45
N GLY A 94 -13.09 3.67 -0.82
CA GLY A 94 -12.78 5.09 -0.59
C GLY A 94 -12.52 5.82 -1.91
N HIS A 95 -11.67 5.25 -2.77
CA HIS A 95 -11.42 5.76 -4.12
C HIS A 95 -12.67 5.79 -4.98
N MET A 96 -13.50 4.74 -4.93
CA MET A 96 -14.76 4.69 -5.66
C MET A 96 -15.75 5.73 -5.13
N LYS A 97 -15.78 6.04 -3.83
CA LYS A 97 -16.56 7.17 -3.30
C LYS A 97 -16.15 8.47 -3.99
N LEU A 98 -14.84 8.75 -4.02
CA LEU A 98 -14.30 9.96 -4.61
C LEU A 98 -14.51 9.97 -6.13
N HIS A 99 -14.34 8.83 -6.79
CA HIS A 99 -14.51 8.66 -8.22
C HIS A 99 -15.95 8.96 -8.65
N VAL A 100 -16.94 8.41 -7.96
CA VAL A 100 -18.36 8.69 -8.25
C VAL A 100 -18.69 10.16 -8.02
N ARG A 101 -18.18 10.78 -6.95
CA ARG A 101 -18.33 12.23 -6.72
C ARG A 101 -17.72 13.04 -7.87
N ASN A 102 -16.52 12.69 -8.34
CA ASN A 102 -15.87 13.38 -9.47
C ASN A 102 -16.66 13.20 -10.78
N MET A 103 -17.21 12.01 -11.01
CA MET A 103 -18.07 11.74 -12.16
C MET A 103 -19.36 12.57 -12.11
N ALA A 104 -19.97 12.70 -10.93
CA ALA A 104 -21.16 13.53 -10.72
C ALA A 104 -20.85 15.01 -10.97
N VAL A 105 -19.74 15.53 -10.45
CA VAL A 105 -19.29 16.90 -10.74
C VAL A 105 -19.04 17.10 -12.23
N THR A 106 -18.45 16.12 -12.91
CA THR A 106 -18.21 16.17 -14.36
C THR A 106 -19.50 16.11 -15.17
N ALA A 107 -20.53 15.42 -14.67
CA ALA A 107 -21.87 15.42 -15.23
C ALA A 107 -22.64 16.73 -14.95
N GLY A 108 -22.07 17.65 -14.15
CA GLY A 108 -22.66 18.94 -13.83
C GLY A 108 -23.49 18.96 -12.55
N ALA A 109 -23.29 18.01 -11.62
CA ALA A 109 -23.90 18.05 -10.29
C ALA A 109 -23.22 19.11 -9.41
N GLU A 110 -24.01 19.91 -8.71
CA GLU A 110 -23.55 20.99 -7.83
C GLU A 110 -24.01 20.79 -6.37
N GLY A 111 -23.17 21.22 -5.41
CA GLY A 111 -23.53 21.21 -3.99
C GLY A 111 -23.98 19.84 -3.48
N GLU A 112 -25.21 19.78 -2.96
CA GLU A 112 -25.81 18.56 -2.38
C GLU A 112 -26.16 17.50 -3.44
N GLU A 113 -26.29 17.86 -4.72
CA GLU A 113 -26.59 16.91 -5.81
C GLU A 113 -25.50 15.83 -5.91
N VAL A 114 -24.24 16.20 -5.69
CA VAL A 114 -23.09 15.30 -5.77
C VAL A 114 -23.22 14.13 -4.78
N ASP A 115 -23.64 14.43 -3.56
CA ASP A 115 -23.80 13.43 -2.50
C ASP A 115 -25.09 12.63 -2.66
N ARG A 116 -26.16 13.23 -3.17
CA ARG A 116 -27.40 12.52 -3.52
C ARG A 116 -27.17 11.50 -4.65
N VAL A 117 -26.54 11.90 -5.76
CA VAL A 117 -26.21 11.01 -6.89
C VAL A 117 -25.32 9.85 -6.43
N ALA A 118 -24.27 10.15 -5.65
CA ALA A 118 -23.36 9.13 -5.15
C ALA A 118 -24.03 8.12 -4.21
N SER A 119 -24.99 8.56 -3.39
CA SER A 119 -25.75 7.69 -2.48
C SER A 119 -26.74 6.82 -3.25
N MET A 120 -27.50 7.41 -4.17
CA MET A 120 -28.47 6.73 -5.02
C MET A 120 -27.83 5.60 -5.85
N LEU A 121 -26.67 5.86 -6.48
CA LEU A 121 -25.96 4.84 -7.27
C LEU A 121 -25.38 3.72 -6.41
N ARG A 122 -25.01 4.01 -5.15
CA ARG A 122 -24.56 2.99 -4.20
C ARG A 122 -25.70 2.08 -3.75
N GLU A 123 -26.86 2.67 -3.46
CA GLU A 123 -28.06 1.93 -3.04
C GLU A 123 -28.63 1.06 -4.17
N ARG A 124 -28.61 1.56 -5.41
CA ARG A 124 -28.99 0.79 -6.61
C ARG A 124 -28.11 -0.45 -6.83
N GLY A 125 -26.85 -0.37 -6.40
CA GLY A 125 -25.86 -1.41 -6.65
C GLY A 125 -25.52 -1.57 -8.14
N GLY A 126 -24.54 -2.42 -8.43
CA GLY A 126 -24.10 -2.69 -9.81
C GLY A 126 -22.95 -1.80 -10.29
N ARG A 127 -22.72 -1.81 -11.61
CA ARG A 127 -21.58 -1.13 -12.24
C ARG A 127 -21.88 0.35 -12.42
N ILE A 128 -21.10 1.22 -11.77
CA ILE A 128 -21.22 2.67 -11.95
C ILE A 128 -20.48 3.09 -13.22
N THR A 129 -21.19 3.77 -14.11
CA THR A 129 -20.69 4.32 -15.38
C THR A 129 -21.06 5.79 -15.52
N GLN A 130 -20.44 6.51 -16.46
CA GLN A 130 -20.77 7.92 -16.68
C GLN A 130 -22.24 8.10 -17.10
N ALA A 131 -22.77 7.17 -17.90
CA ALA A 131 -24.18 7.16 -18.30
C ALA A 131 -25.12 7.04 -17.09
N SER A 132 -24.87 6.07 -16.19
CA SER A 132 -25.70 5.91 -14.99
C SER A 132 -25.63 7.13 -14.05
N VAL A 133 -24.50 7.86 -14.04
CA VAL A 133 -24.36 9.10 -13.25
C VAL A 133 -25.20 10.24 -13.84
N ILE A 134 -25.24 10.37 -15.16
CA ILE A 134 -26.07 11.37 -15.85
C ILE A 134 -27.55 11.06 -15.61
N GLU A 135 -27.97 9.81 -15.81
CA GLU A 135 -29.35 9.37 -15.56
C GLU A 135 -29.79 9.63 -14.11
N ALA A 136 -28.93 9.30 -13.13
CA ALA A 136 -29.22 9.56 -11.72
C ALA A 136 -29.34 11.06 -11.40
N LEU A 137 -28.52 11.90 -12.04
CA LEU A 137 -28.59 13.36 -11.87
C LEU A 137 -29.89 13.94 -12.48
N GLU A 138 -30.30 13.46 -13.66
CA GLU A 138 -31.56 13.85 -14.29
C GLU A 138 -32.75 13.45 -13.42
N GLU A 139 -32.73 12.24 -12.86
CA GLU A 139 -33.78 11.75 -11.97
C GLU A 139 -33.93 12.63 -10.72
N ILE A 140 -32.82 12.95 -10.05
CA ILE A 140 -32.80 13.84 -8.87
C ILE A 140 -33.31 15.25 -9.18
N ARG A 141 -33.11 15.76 -10.40
CA ARG A 141 -33.61 17.07 -10.85
C ARG A 141 -35.06 17.07 -11.32
N SER A 142 -35.60 15.89 -11.59
CA SER A 142 -37.00 15.71 -12.00
C SER A 142 -37.96 15.47 -10.83
N GLU A 143 -37.42 15.21 -9.64
CA GLU A 143 -38.14 15.25 -8.34
C GLU A 143 -38.40 16.69 -7.88
#